data_AF-A0AAN6P6U3-F1
#
_entry.id   AF-A0AAN6P6U3-F1
#
_cell.length_a   1.000
_cell.length_b   1.000
_cell.length_c   1.000
_cell.angle_alpha   90.00
_cell.angle_beta   90.00
_cell.angle_gamma   90.00
#
_symmetry.space_group_name_H-M   'P 1'
#
loop_
_entity.id
_entity.type
_entity.pdbx_description
1 polymer ?
#
loop_
_entity_poly.entity_id
_entity_poly.type
_entity_poly.pdbx_seq_one_letter_code
_entity_poly.pdbx_strand_id
1 'polypeptide(L)'
;MRLLNAATHALEEFVDDDHVPPYTILSHTWGAEEVTFKDLSSALTSPPVDWRAYKNKQGWPEIVNSAQHARNCGWRYIWIDTCCIDKSDVTDLSEAINSMFRWYECAEVCYAYLANVPPDHPTLVHPWTWSFRSSRWFRRGWTLQELLAPSFLEFLDRDWNPIGSRTNGPMKLSWRRASSVATKLSWAANRETTLVGDRTYSLLGLLGVNMPLIYGEGERAFTRLQHELIRSSSDESIFAWGSPMSECSRNIAHGVDSPILAPSPRDYEHTRGIVTWMFDKRRKGFAMTNAGLSLNAELLRMDPRHADRHPL
;
A
#
# COMPACT_ATOMS: atom_id res chain seq x y z
N MET A 1 1.41 -19.21 1.27
CA MET A 1 0.62 -18.38 0.32
C MET A 1 -0.40 -19.24 -0.42
N ARG A 2 -1.58 -18.72 -0.79
CA ARG A 2 -2.57 -19.43 -1.63
C ARG A 2 -2.78 -18.69 -2.94
N LEU A 3 -2.95 -19.42 -4.04
CA LEU A 3 -3.21 -18.85 -5.38
C LEU A 3 -4.50 -19.43 -5.96
N LEU A 4 -5.23 -18.61 -6.72
CA LEU A 4 -6.37 -19.06 -7.50
C LEU A 4 -5.89 -19.60 -8.85
N ASN A 5 -6.27 -20.84 -9.17
CA ASN A 5 -6.06 -21.40 -10.50
C ASN A 5 -7.03 -20.75 -11.49
N ALA A 6 -6.50 -20.04 -12.47
CA ALA A 6 -7.27 -19.26 -13.43
C ALA A 6 -8.18 -20.11 -14.34
N ALA A 7 -7.93 -21.44 -14.43
CA ALA A 7 -8.72 -22.34 -15.26
C ALA A 7 -9.86 -23.01 -14.50
N THR A 8 -9.63 -23.36 -13.24
CA THR A 8 -10.59 -24.14 -12.43
C THR A 8 -11.27 -23.32 -11.35
N HIS A 9 -10.76 -22.12 -11.06
CA HIS A 9 -11.12 -21.29 -9.90
C HIS A 9 -10.92 -22.01 -8.55
N ALA A 10 -10.07 -23.04 -8.51
CA ALA A 10 -9.67 -23.70 -7.28
C ALA A 10 -8.55 -22.92 -6.59
N LEU A 11 -8.60 -22.83 -5.26
CA LEU A 11 -7.49 -22.33 -4.45
C LEU A 11 -6.46 -23.45 -4.25
N GLU A 12 -5.20 -23.16 -4.55
CA GLU A 12 -4.06 -24.04 -4.34
C GLU A 12 -3.12 -23.39 -3.31
N GLU A 13 -2.67 -24.17 -2.32
CA GLU A 13 -1.81 -23.70 -1.23
C GLU A 13 -0.34 -24.06 -1.46
N PHE A 14 0.53 -23.08 -1.26
CA PHE A 14 1.97 -23.16 -1.41
C PHE A 14 2.60 -22.73 -0.07
N VAL A 15 3.11 -23.72 0.67
CA VAL A 15 3.62 -23.54 2.04
C VAL A 15 5.04 -22.99 2.05
N ASP A 16 5.80 -23.22 0.98
CA ASP A 16 7.20 -22.81 0.86
C ASP A 16 7.34 -21.76 -0.24
N ASP A 17 8.07 -20.69 0.07
CA ASP A 17 8.39 -19.59 -0.84
C ASP A 17 9.14 -20.08 -2.08
N ASP A 18 10.00 -21.11 -1.94
CA ASP A 18 10.80 -21.67 -3.04
C ASP A 18 9.94 -22.43 -4.07
N HIS A 19 8.71 -22.77 -3.70
CA HIS A 19 7.79 -23.57 -4.51
C HIS A 19 6.58 -22.77 -5.01
N VAL A 20 6.53 -21.46 -4.76
CA VAL A 20 5.47 -20.60 -5.31
C VAL A 20 5.66 -20.47 -6.83
N PRO A 21 4.73 -20.93 -7.67
CA PRO A 21 4.85 -20.82 -9.12
C PRO A 21 4.68 -19.36 -9.56
N PRO A 22 5.14 -18.96 -10.76
CA PRO A 22 4.86 -17.63 -11.31
C PRO A 22 3.36 -17.33 -11.32
N TYR A 23 2.99 -16.12 -10.89
CA TYR A 23 1.62 -15.70 -10.71
C TYR A 23 1.42 -14.23 -11.07
N THR A 24 0.17 -13.88 -11.36
CA THR A 24 -0.29 -12.50 -11.42
C THR A 24 -1.03 -12.13 -10.14
N ILE A 25 -1.19 -10.84 -9.89
CA ILE A 25 -1.86 -10.35 -8.68
C ILE A 25 -2.92 -9.32 -9.05
N LEU A 26 -4.12 -9.46 -8.48
CA LEU A 26 -5.20 -8.50 -8.66
C LEU A 26 -5.15 -7.43 -7.58
N SER A 27 -5.00 -6.19 -8.03
CA SER A 27 -5.20 -4.99 -7.23
C SER A 27 -6.54 -4.38 -7.59
N HIS A 28 -7.47 -4.35 -6.64
CA HIS A 28 -8.80 -3.79 -6.85
C HIS A 28 -9.28 -3.09 -5.59
N THR A 29 -10.47 -2.50 -5.65
CA THR A 29 -11.07 -1.82 -4.52
C THR A 29 -12.37 -2.50 -4.19
N TRP A 30 -12.42 -3.12 -3.00
CA TRP A 30 -13.54 -3.97 -2.60
C TRP A 30 -14.89 -3.27 -2.78
N GLY A 31 -15.82 -4.00 -3.38
CA GLY A 31 -17.23 -3.67 -3.50
C GLY A 31 -18.05 -4.29 -2.36
N ALA A 32 -19.36 -4.35 -2.58
CA ALA A 32 -20.27 -5.07 -1.69
C ALA A 32 -20.20 -6.57 -2.00
N GLU A 33 -20.43 -7.41 -0.98
CA GLU A 33 -20.60 -8.87 -1.14
C GLU A 33 -19.44 -9.55 -1.89
N GLU A 34 -18.21 -9.32 -1.44
CA GLU A 34 -17.02 -9.98 -2.00
C GLU A 34 -17.05 -11.50 -1.82
N VAL A 35 -16.38 -12.18 -2.75
CA VAL A 35 -16.10 -13.61 -2.66
C VAL A 35 -14.91 -13.80 -1.71
N THR A 36 -15.13 -14.57 -0.65
CA THR A 36 -14.16 -14.81 0.42
C THR A 36 -13.47 -16.16 0.27
N PHE A 37 -12.39 -16.37 1.03
CA PHE A 37 -11.74 -17.68 1.13
C PHE A 37 -12.73 -18.81 1.46
N LYS A 38 -13.63 -18.57 2.43
CA LYS A 38 -14.62 -19.58 2.85
C LYS A 38 -15.58 -19.98 1.74
N ASP A 39 -15.95 -19.04 0.87
CA ASP A 39 -16.85 -19.31 -0.25
C ASP A 39 -16.20 -20.23 -1.28
N LEU A 40 -14.91 -20.05 -1.56
CA LEU A 40 -14.18 -20.90 -2.51
C LEU A 40 -13.78 -22.24 -1.88
N SER A 41 -13.38 -22.24 -0.60
CA SER A 41 -12.98 -23.45 0.10
C SER A 41 -14.15 -24.43 0.27
N SER A 42 -15.35 -23.96 0.56
CA SER A 42 -16.55 -24.80 0.66
C SER A 42 -16.91 -25.44 -0.69
N ALA A 43 -16.78 -24.69 -1.79
CA ALA A 43 -17.09 -25.16 -3.13
C ALA A 43 -16.20 -26.35 -3.56
N LEU A 44 -14.96 -26.43 -3.06
CA LEU A 44 -14.03 -27.54 -3.34
C LEU A 44 -14.38 -28.83 -2.58
N THR A 45 -15.10 -28.75 -1.47
CA THR A 45 -15.43 -29.92 -0.64
C THR A 45 -16.63 -30.74 -1.16
N SER A 46 -17.37 -30.22 -2.15
CA SER A 46 -18.56 -30.89 -2.72
C SER A 46 -18.44 -31.05 -4.24
N PRO A 47 -17.98 -32.20 -4.76
CA PRO A 47 -18.02 -32.48 -6.20
C PRO A 47 -19.45 -32.79 -6.69
N PRO A 48 -19.87 -32.27 -7.88
CA PRO A 48 -19.17 -31.30 -8.70
C PRO A 48 -19.17 -29.92 -8.03
N VAL A 49 -18.06 -29.19 -8.14
CA VAL A 49 -17.87 -27.85 -7.56
C VAL A 49 -19.08 -26.97 -7.88
N ASP A 50 -19.94 -26.72 -6.89
CA ASP A 50 -21.16 -25.93 -7.08
C ASP A 50 -20.93 -24.47 -6.70
N TRP A 51 -20.52 -23.69 -7.70
CA TRP A 51 -20.36 -22.25 -7.58
C TRP A 51 -21.71 -21.49 -7.61
N ARG A 52 -22.87 -22.16 -7.81
CA ARG A 52 -24.19 -21.51 -7.90
C ARG A 52 -24.53 -20.68 -6.66
N ALA A 53 -24.12 -21.12 -5.47
CA ALA A 53 -24.38 -20.39 -4.23
C ALA A 53 -23.71 -19.01 -4.21
N TYR A 54 -22.59 -18.85 -4.93
CA TYR A 54 -21.76 -17.64 -4.91
C TYR A 54 -21.90 -16.79 -6.17
N LYS A 55 -22.56 -17.30 -7.22
CA LYS A 55 -22.91 -16.51 -8.43
C LYS A 55 -23.67 -15.23 -8.14
N ASN A 56 -24.46 -15.24 -7.07
CA ASN A 56 -25.31 -14.12 -6.71
C ASN A 56 -24.54 -13.02 -5.98
N LYS A 57 -23.30 -13.28 -5.54
CA LYS A 57 -22.44 -12.27 -4.94
C LYS A 57 -21.99 -11.26 -5.98
N GLN A 58 -22.02 -9.98 -5.63
CA GLN A 58 -21.61 -8.90 -6.52
C GLN A 58 -20.12 -8.95 -6.88
N GLY A 59 -19.26 -9.51 -6.01
CA GLY A 59 -17.83 -9.70 -6.30
C GLY A 59 -17.52 -10.91 -7.20
N TRP A 60 -18.47 -11.80 -7.48
CA TRP A 60 -18.22 -13.00 -8.30
C TRP A 60 -17.74 -12.70 -9.72
N PRO A 61 -18.33 -11.73 -10.46
CA PRO A 61 -17.81 -11.32 -11.76
C PRO A 61 -16.36 -10.86 -11.72
N GLU A 62 -15.90 -10.21 -10.64
CA GLU A 62 -14.51 -9.76 -10.54
C GLU A 62 -13.54 -10.94 -10.43
N ILE A 63 -13.88 -11.98 -9.66
CA ILE A 63 -13.09 -13.22 -9.57
C ILE A 63 -13.01 -13.92 -10.93
N VAL A 64 -14.15 -14.10 -11.61
CA VAL A 64 -14.19 -14.81 -12.89
C VAL A 64 -13.47 -14.01 -13.98
N ASN A 65 -13.71 -12.70 -14.06
CA ASN A 65 -13.10 -11.86 -15.09
C ASN A 65 -11.60 -11.69 -14.87
N SER A 66 -11.14 -11.60 -13.62
CA SER A 66 -9.71 -11.55 -13.30
C SER A 66 -9.00 -12.85 -13.66
N ALA A 67 -9.58 -14.00 -13.31
CA ALA A 67 -9.09 -15.31 -13.71
C ALA A 67 -9.07 -15.47 -15.24
N GLN A 68 -10.14 -15.06 -15.92
CA GLN A 68 -10.24 -15.13 -17.37
C GLN A 68 -9.21 -14.21 -18.05
N HIS A 69 -9.00 -13.00 -17.54
CA HIS A 69 -8.01 -12.06 -18.05
C HIS A 69 -6.59 -12.63 -17.89
N ALA A 70 -6.24 -13.10 -16.68
CA ALA A 70 -4.97 -13.77 -16.43
C ALA A 70 -4.74 -14.94 -17.39
N ARG A 71 -5.77 -15.78 -17.60
CA ARG A 71 -5.71 -16.91 -18.54
C ARG A 71 -5.50 -16.48 -19.99
N ASN A 72 -6.20 -15.44 -20.44
CA ASN A 72 -6.05 -14.88 -21.79
C ASN A 72 -4.62 -14.34 -22.02
N CYS A 73 -3.99 -13.84 -20.97
CA CYS A 73 -2.59 -13.39 -20.98
C CYS A 73 -1.57 -14.53 -20.75
N GLY A 74 -2.01 -15.79 -20.67
CA GLY A 74 -1.14 -16.96 -20.53
C GLY A 74 -0.76 -17.33 -19.10
N TRP A 75 -1.38 -16.72 -18.09
CA TRP A 75 -1.09 -16.98 -16.68
C TRP A 75 -1.98 -18.07 -16.10
N ARG A 76 -1.37 -19.01 -15.38
CA ARG A 76 -2.09 -20.10 -14.71
C ARG A 76 -2.65 -19.68 -13.35
N TYR A 77 -1.95 -18.81 -12.64
CA TYR A 77 -2.29 -18.43 -11.27
C TYR A 77 -2.50 -16.94 -11.15
N ILE A 78 -3.50 -16.58 -10.35
CA ILE A 78 -3.75 -15.21 -9.91
C ILE A 78 -3.95 -15.18 -8.39
N TRP A 79 -3.33 -14.23 -7.72
CA TRP A 79 -3.58 -13.94 -6.32
C TRP A 79 -4.61 -12.83 -6.19
N ILE A 80 -5.59 -13.03 -5.29
CA ILE A 80 -6.67 -12.09 -5.01
C ILE A 80 -6.89 -12.07 -3.50
N ASP A 81 -6.67 -10.93 -2.86
CA ASP A 81 -6.69 -10.77 -1.40
C ASP A 81 -8.03 -11.16 -0.74
N THR A 82 -9.15 -10.98 -1.44
CA THR A 82 -10.48 -11.32 -0.94
C THR A 82 -10.66 -12.82 -0.73
N CYS A 83 -10.09 -13.65 -1.60
CA CYS A 83 -10.31 -15.09 -1.56
C CYS A 83 -9.05 -15.93 -1.27
N CYS A 84 -7.84 -15.38 -1.41
CA CYS A 84 -6.59 -16.08 -1.12
C CYS A 84 -6.19 -15.99 0.36
N ILE A 85 -6.74 -15.03 1.11
CA ILE A 85 -6.51 -14.84 2.54
C ILE A 85 -7.76 -15.28 3.31
N ASP A 86 -7.60 -16.16 4.30
CA ASP A 86 -8.64 -16.41 5.29
C ASP A 86 -8.63 -15.28 6.33
N LYS A 87 -9.39 -14.23 6.03
CA LYS A 87 -9.55 -13.07 6.92
C LYS A 87 -10.22 -13.40 8.26
N SER A 88 -10.73 -14.62 8.43
CA SER A 88 -11.29 -15.08 9.71
C SER A 88 -10.28 -15.78 10.61
N ASP A 89 -9.13 -16.19 10.06
CA ASP A 89 -8.00 -16.70 10.81
C ASP A 89 -7.02 -15.54 11.06
N VAL A 90 -6.84 -15.19 12.35
CA VAL A 90 -5.99 -14.07 12.75
C VAL A 90 -4.50 -14.31 12.46
N THR A 91 -4.08 -15.58 12.43
CA THR A 91 -2.70 -15.97 12.12
C THR A 91 -2.45 -15.79 10.63
N ASP A 92 -3.35 -16.33 9.80
CA ASP A 92 -3.28 -16.20 8.34
C ASP A 92 -3.35 -14.73 7.90
N LEU A 93 -4.26 -13.96 8.50
CA LEU A 93 -4.40 -12.53 8.23
C LEU A 93 -3.15 -11.74 8.64
N SER A 94 -2.55 -12.06 9.78
CA SER A 94 -1.32 -11.41 10.26
C SER A 94 -0.13 -11.73 9.36
N GLU A 95 0.03 -13.00 8.97
CA GLU A 95 1.07 -13.42 8.03
C GLU A 95 0.89 -12.72 6.68
N ALA A 96 -0.35 -12.69 6.17
CA ALA A 96 -0.67 -12.06 4.89
C ALA A 96 -0.35 -10.57 4.88
N ILE A 97 -0.76 -9.82 5.91
CA ILE A 97 -0.49 -8.37 5.96
C ILE A 97 1.01 -8.06 6.05
N ASN A 98 1.78 -8.85 6.81
CA ASN A 98 3.23 -8.66 6.90
C ASN A 98 3.98 -9.13 5.63
N SER A 99 3.35 -9.96 4.79
CA SER A 99 3.93 -10.49 3.56
C SER A 99 3.44 -9.80 2.29
N MET A 100 2.35 -9.04 2.36
CA MET A 100 1.61 -8.59 1.18
C MET A 100 2.46 -7.77 0.21
N PHE A 101 3.29 -6.86 0.72
CA PHE A 101 4.19 -6.08 -0.13
C PHE A 101 5.15 -6.97 -0.92
N ARG A 102 5.71 -8.01 -0.29
CA ARG A 102 6.58 -8.99 -0.96
C ARG A 102 5.80 -9.78 -2.01
N TRP A 103 4.56 -10.16 -1.74
CA TRP A 103 3.73 -10.86 -2.72
C TRP A 103 3.43 -9.97 -3.95
N TYR A 104 3.15 -8.68 -3.75
CA TYR A 104 3.04 -7.75 -4.88
C TYR A 104 4.37 -7.56 -5.63
N GLU A 105 5.49 -7.55 -4.92
CA GLU A 105 6.82 -7.42 -5.50
C GLU A 105 7.25 -8.64 -6.32
N CYS A 106 6.89 -9.85 -5.87
CA CYS A 106 7.21 -11.11 -6.53
C CYS A 106 6.21 -11.50 -7.64
N ALA A 107 5.06 -10.83 -7.74
CA ALA A 107 4.13 -11.05 -8.84
C ALA A 107 4.73 -10.61 -10.18
N GLU A 108 4.49 -11.38 -11.23
CA GLU A 108 4.97 -11.08 -12.59
C GLU A 108 4.24 -9.88 -13.19
N VAL A 109 2.93 -9.78 -12.91
CA VAL A 109 2.07 -8.67 -13.31
C VAL A 109 1.10 -8.35 -12.18
N CYS A 110 1.02 -7.07 -11.81
CA CYS A 110 -0.08 -6.54 -11.02
C CYS A 110 -1.13 -5.90 -11.93
N TYR A 111 -2.33 -6.48 -11.96
CA TYR A 111 -3.48 -5.92 -12.64
C TYR A 111 -4.23 -4.98 -11.69
N ALA A 112 -4.11 -3.67 -11.92
CA ALA A 112 -4.85 -2.64 -11.18
C ALA A 112 -6.20 -2.40 -11.87
N TYR A 113 -7.23 -3.10 -11.41
CA TYR A 113 -8.59 -3.01 -11.94
C TYR A 113 -9.34 -1.80 -11.38
N LEU A 114 -9.76 -0.90 -12.27
CA LEU A 114 -10.40 0.36 -11.92
C LEU A 114 -11.89 0.33 -12.24
N ALA A 115 -12.67 -0.32 -11.35
CA ALA A 115 -14.13 -0.53 -11.53
C ALA A 115 -14.96 0.75 -11.80
N ASN A 116 -14.45 1.94 -11.45
CA ASN A 116 -15.13 3.22 -11.63
C ASN A 116 -14.63 4.02 -12.85
N VAL A 117 -13.72 3.46 -13.65
CA VAL A 117 -13.18 4.09 -14.86
C VAL A 117 -13.90 3.49 -16.07
N PRO A 118 -14.68 4.29 -16.83
CA PRO A 118 -15.32 3.79 -18.04
C PRO A 118 -14.27 3.45 -19.10
N PRO A 119 -14.60 2.56 -20.06
CA PRO A 119 -13.75 2.35 -21.21
C PRO A 119 -13.58 3.65 -21.98
N ASP A 120 -12.39 3.85 -22.53
CA ASP A 120 -12.11 5.05 -23.31
C ASP A 120 -13.05 5.12 -24.52
N HIS A 121 -13.72 6.25 -24.65
CA HIS A 121 -14.48 6.56 -25.86
C HIS A 121 -13.47 6.71 -27.02
N PRO A 122 -13.73 6.16 -28.23
CA PRO A 122 -12.79 6.19 -29.36
C PRO A 122 -12.34 7.59 -29.84
N THR A 123 -12.90 8.66 -29.27
CA THR A 123 -12.55 10.06 -29.52
C THR A 123 -11.54 10.65 -28.54
N LEU A 124 -11.13 9.91 -27.50
CA LEU A 124 -10.16 10.38 -26.52
C LEU A 124 -8.74 10.32 -27.09
N VAL A 125 -8.07 11.47 -27.06
CA VAL A 125 -6.69 11.64 -27.57
C VAL A 125 -5.65 10.98 -26.64
N HIS A 126 -6.02 10.64 -25.41
CA HIS A 126 -5.09 10.15 -24.39
C HIS A 126 -5.78 9.26 -23.35
N PRO A 127 -5.24 8.07 -23.03
CA PRO A 127 -5.91 7.09 -22.17
C PRO A 127 -5.98 7.51 -20.69
N TRP A 128 -5.16 8.49 -20.30
CA TRP A 128 -5.08 8.97 -18.92
C TRP A 128 -6.09 10.09 -18.65
N THR A 129 -7.36 9.72 -18.69
CA THR A 129 -8.51 10.63 -18.54
C THR A 129 -8.66 11.21 -17.14
N TRP A 130 -9.57 12.17 -16.98
CA TRP A 130 -10.00 12.64 -15.65
C TRP A 130 -10.55 11.50 -14.79
N SER A 131 -11.34 10.58 -15.38
CA SER A 131 -11.91 9.42 -14.70
C SER A 131 -10.82 8.51 -14.12
N PHE A 132 -9.73 8.29 -14.87
CA PHE A 132 -8.56 7.59 -14.37
C PHE A 132 -7.97 8.30 -13.13
N ARG A 133 -7.64 9.59 -13.25
CA ARG A 133 -6.99 10.36 -12.17
C ARG A 133 -7.85 10.51 -10.91
N SER A 134 -9.17 10.51 -11.08
CA SER A 134 -10.15 10.62 -10.00
C SER A 134 -10.61 9.25 -9.48
N SER A 135 -10.03 8.14 -9.96
CA SER A 135 -10.39 6.82 -9.49
C SER A 135 -10.22 6.66 -7.99
N ARG A 136 -11.19 5.98 -7.37
CA ARG A 136 -11.17 5.64 -5.94
C ARG A 136 -9.92 4.83 -5.58
N TRP A 137 -9.36 4.09 -6.54
CA TRP A 137 -8.16 3.29 -6.38
C TRP A 137 -6.97 4.12 -5.87
N PHE A 138 -6.76 5.34 -6.40
CA PHE A 138 -5.65 6.20 -5.97
C PHE A 138 -5.78 6.76 -4.55
N ARG A 139 -6.98 6.69 -3.96
CA ARG A 139 -7.27 7.19 -2.61
C ARG A 139 -7.30 6.08 -1.56
N ARG A 140 -7.26 4.80 -1.93
CA ARG A 140 -7.29 3.70 -0.96
C ARG A 140 -5.90 3.50 -0.32
N GLY A 141 -5.86 3.20 0.97
CA GLY A 141 -4.61 2.99 1.71
C GLY A 141 -3.79 1.82 1.16
N TRP A 142 -4.43 0.65 1.05
CA TRP A 142 -3.79 -0.60 0.61
C TRP A 142 -3.20 -0.51 -0.81
N THR A 143 -3.85 0.20 -1.73
CA THR A 143 -3.37 0.35 -3.12
C THR A 143 -2.04 1.09 -3.26
N LEU A 144 -1.51 1.73 -2.20
CA LEU A 144 -0.17 2.32 -2.22
C LEU A 144 0.92 1.27 -2.42
N GLN A 145 0.88 0.19 -1.64
CA GLN A 145 1.87 -0.88 -1.82
C GLN A 145 1.64 -1.63 -3.13
N GLU A 146 0.38 -1.79 -3.54
CA GLU A 146 0.00 -2.42 -4.81
C GLU A 146 0.49 -1.60 -6.01
N LEU A 147 0.56 -0.28 -5.88
CA LEU A 147 1.15 0.61 -6.87
C LEU A 147 2.68 0.50 -6.95
N LEU A 148 3.34 0.35 -5.80
CA LEU A 148 4.78 0.56 -5.65
C LEU A 148 5.62 -0.71 -5.68
N ALA A 149 5.12 -1.78 -5.09
CA ALA A 149 5.85 -3.03 -4.95
C ALA A 149 6.07 -3.75 -6.29
N PRO A 150 5.06 -3.88 -7.18
CA PRO A 150 5.24 -4.65 -8.42
C PRO A 150 6.24 -4.03 -9.38
N SER A 151 7.06 -4.90 -9.96
CA SER A 151 7.98 -4.53 -11.05
C SER A 151 7.20 -4.09 -12.30
N PHE A 152 6.11 -4.79 -12.60
CA PHE A 152 5.20 -4.45 -13.69
C PHE A 152 3.76 -4.31 -13.19
N LEU A 153 3.13 -3.18 -13.52
CA LEU A 153 1.75 -2.85 -13.17
C LEU A 153 1.02 -2.36 -14.41
N GLU A 154 -0.12 -2.98 -14.69
CA GLU A 154 -1.03 -2.63 -15.77
C GLU A 154 -2.38 -2.16 -15.20
N PHE A 155 -2.84 -1.01 -15.66
CA PHE A 155 -4.14 -0.46 -15.30
C PHE A 155 -5.19 -0.95 -16.28
N LEU A 156 -6.31 -1.45 -15.75
CA LEU A 156 -7.46 -1.94 -16.50
C LEU A 156 -8.68 -1.08 -16.16
N ASP A 157 -9.49 -0.77 -17.18
CA ASP A 157 -10.79 -0.12 -16.98
C ASP A 157 -11.85 -1.08 -16.43
N ARG A 158 -13.09 -0.60 -16.26
CA ARG A 158 -14.22 -1.40 -15.77
C ARG A 158 -14.62 -2.58 -16.67
N ASP A 159 -14.22 -2.57 -17.94
CA ASP A 159 -14.51 -3.59 -18.95
C ASP A 159 -13.28 -4.46 -19.23
N TRP A 160 -12.25 -4.37 -18.37
CA TRP A 160 -10.99 -5.13 -18.47
C TRP A 160 -10.12 -4.76 -19.69
N ASN A 161 -10.32 -3.58 -20.28
CA ASN A 161 -9.42 -3.11 -21.34
C ASN A 161 -8.17 -2.45 -20.75
N PRO A 162 -6.99 -2.65 -21.36
CA PRO A 162 -5.77 -1.98 -20.95
C PRO A 162 -5.84 -0.46 -21.14
N ILE A 163 -5.60 0.30 -20.08
CA ILE A 163 -5.44 1.77 -20.11
C ILE A 163 -3.96 2.12 -20.35
N GLY A 164 -3.06 1.39 -19.69
CA GLY A 164 -1.62 1.58 -19.76
C GLY A 164 -0.91 1.08 -18.52
N SER A 165 0.40 1.31 -18.44
CA SER A 165 1.23 0.84 -17.33
C SER A 165 1.75 1.97 -16.45
N ARG A 166 2.27 1.64 -15.26
CA ARG A 166 2.96 2.61 -14.38
C ARG A 166 4.10 3.35 -15.08
N THR A 167 4.80 2.74 -16.02
CA THR A 167 5.94 3.35 -16.74
C THR A 167 5.52 4.32 -17.83
N ASN A 168 4.36 4.08 -18.45
CA ASN A 168 3.87 4.85 -19.59
C ASN A 168 2.81 5.88 -19.18
N GLY A 169 2.49 5.95 -17.88
CA GLY A 169 1.49 6.84 -17.32
C GLY A 169 2.00 8.16 -16.78
N PRO A 170 1.08 9.06 -16.40
CA PRO A 170 1.41 10.36 -15.82
C PRO A 170 2.04 10.23 -14.42
N MET A 171 1.98 9.04 -13.81
CA MET A 171 2.58 8.75 -12.53
C MET A 171 4.08 8.46 -12.68
N LYS A 172 4.85 9.52 -12.94
CA LYS A 172 6.29 9.52 -12.68
C LYS A 172 6.55 9.62 -11.17
N LEU A 173 6.12 8.62 -10.42
CA LEU A 173 6.58 8.46 -9.05
C LEU A 173 8.00 7.88 -9.14
N SER A 174 9.00 8.68 -8.77
CA SER A 174 10.38 8.21 -8.59
C SER A 174 10.47 7.36 -7.32
N TRP A 175 9.69 6.28 -7.28
CA TRP A 175 9.77 5.28 -6.24
C TRP A 175 11.19 4.73 -6.21
N ARG A 176 11.85 4.90 -5.07
CA ARG A 176 13.09 4.24 -4.75
C ARG A 176 12.88 3.63 -3.38
N ARG A 177 13.19 2.35 -3.21
CA ARG A 177 13.18 1.71 -1.88
C ARG A 177 13.97 2.52 -0.84
N ALA A 178 15.00 3.23 -1.32
CA ALA A 178 15.89 4.07 -0.55
C ALA A 178 15.38 5.51 -0.30
N SER A 179 14.14 5.84 -0.66
CA SER A 179 13.52 7.12 -0.26
C SER A 179 13.39 7.21 1.26
N SER A 180 13.41 8.44 1.78
CA SER A 180 13.31 8.68 3.22
C SER A 180 11.97 8.23 3.80
N VAL A 181 11.93 7.97 5.11
CA VAL A 181 10.71 7.64 5.85
C VAL A 181 9.64 8.72 5.63
N ALA A 182 9.99 10.00 5.76
CA ALA A 182 9.05 11.10 5.53
C ALA A 182 8.47 11.08 4.11
N THR A 183 9.32 10.90 3.10
CA THR A 183 8.86 10.83 1.70
C THR A 183 7.90 9.66 1.50
N LYS A 184 8.19 8.49 2.07
CA LYS A 184 7.30 7.32 1.98
C LYS A 184 5.95 7.59 2.65
N LEU A 185 5.95 8.19 3.85
CA LEU A 185 4.74 8.56 4.57
C LEU A 185 3.94 9.65 3.85
N SER A 186 4.59 10.58 3.16
CA SER A 186 3.94 11.62 2.35
C SER A 186 3.05 11.04 1.25
N TRP A 187 3.41 9.88 0.69
CA TRP A 187 2.58 9.22 -0.32
C TRP A 187 1.30 8.65 0.27
N ALA A 188 1.30 8.31 1.55
CA ALA A 188 0.13 7.82 2.26
C ALA A 188 -0.78 8.94 2.79
N ALA A 189 -0.31 10.18 2.82
CA ALA A 189 -1.01 11.30 3.47
C ALA A 189 -2.47 11.47 3.00
N ASN A 190 -2.71 11.43 1.69
CA ASN A 190 -4.03 11.62 1.11
C ASN A 190 -4.80 10.31 0.83
N ARG A 191 -4.41 9.22 1.48
CA ARG A 191 -5.07 7.92 1.36
C ARG A 191 -5.95 7.59 2.56
N GLU A 192 -6.97 6.79 2.30
CA GLU A 192 -8.06 6.48 3.19
C GLU A 192 -8.26 4.97 3.34
N THR A 193 -8.61 4.56 4.55
CA THR A 193 -8.91 3.18 4.92
C THR A 193 -10.24 3.13 5.66
N THR A 194 -10.92 1.99 5.59
CA THR A 194 -12.19 1.79 6.29
C THR A 194 -11.97 1.67 7.80
N LEU A 195 -10.95 0.90 8.21
CA LEU A 195 -10.52 0.80 9.59
C LEU A 195 -9.36 1.76 9.86
N VAL A 196 -9.35 2.40 11.02
CA VAL A 196 -8.30 3.36 11.41
C VAL A 196 -6.93 2.68 11.46
N GLY A 197 -6.84 1.47 12.04
CA GLY A 197 -5.59 0.70 12.13
C GLY A 197 -4.99 0.34 10.77
N ASP A 198 -5.83 0.10 9.76
CA ASP A 198 -5.38 -0.25 8.41
C ASP A 198 -4.58 0.88 7.74
N ARG A 199 -4.75 2.14 8.16
CA ARG A 199 -3.92 3.26 7.70
C ARG A 199 -2.45 3.01 8.04
N THR A 200 -2.18 2.33 9.15
CA THR A 200 -0.84 1.91 9.56
C THR A 200 -0.45 0.60 8.91
N TYR A 201 -1.32 -0.42 8.98
CA TYR A 201 -0.97 -1.75 8.52
C TYR A 201 -0.70 -1.83 7.01
N SER A 202 -1.35 -0.98 6.22
CA SER A 202 -1.08 -0.84 4.78
C SER A 202 0.31 -0.26 4.44
N LEU A 203 1.06 0.22 5.43
CA LEU A 203 2.39 0.82 5.27
C LEU A 203 3.54 -0.08 5.71
N LEU A 204 3.26 -1.21 6.37
CA LEU A 204 4.28 -2.08 6.96
C LEU A 204 5.34 -2.50 5.94
N GLY A 205 4.92 -3.10 4.83
CA GLY A 205 5.84 -3.55 3.80
C GLY A 205 6.55 -2.42 3.06
N LEU A 206 5.88 -1.28 2.82
CA LEU A 206 6.49 -0.09 2.21
C LEU A 206 7.67 0.45 3.04
N LEU A 207 7.53 0.36 4.36
CA LEU A 207 8.49 0.84 5.33
C LEU A 207 9.45 -0.26 5.81
N GLY A 208 9.27 -1.50 5.39
CA GLY A 208 10.10 -2.64 5.78
C GLY A 208 9.96 -3.01 7.27
N VAL A 209 8.78 -2.83 7.83
CA VAL A 209 8.47 -3.16 9.24
C VAL A 209 7.60 -4.42 9.28
N ASN A 210 7.87 -5.29 10.26
CA ASN A 210 6.99 -6.37 10.65
C ASN A 210 6.55 -6.14 12.10
N MET A 211 5.25 -6.16 12.37
CA MET A 211 4.71 -6.00 13.72
C MET A 211 3.35 -6.70 13.89
N PRO A 212 2.99 -7.13 15.12
CA PRO A 212 1.69 -7.75 15.37
C PRO A 212 0.52 -6.81 15.12
N LEU A 213 -0.54 -7.35 14.48
CA LEU A 213 -1.80 -6.66 14.28
C LEU A 213 -2.64 -6.70 15.57
N ILE A 214 -2.98 -5.52 16.09
CA ILE A 214 -3.89 -5.37 17.23
C ILE A 214 -5.14 -4.63 16.74
N TYR A 215 -6.20 -5.39 16.47
CA TYR A 215 -7.48 -4.80 16.07
C TYR A 215 -8.11 -4.05 17.24
N GLY A 216 -8.60 -2.84 16.96
CA GLY A 216 -9.19 -1.94 17.97
C GLY A 216 -8.19 -0.98 18.65
N GLU A 217 -6.90 -1.01 18.29
CA GLU A 217 -5.94 -0.08 18.89
C GLU A 217 -6.05 1.37 18.37
N GLY A 218 -6.76 1.58 17.25
CA GLY A 218 -7.03 2.89 16.67
C GLY A 218 -5.76 3.57 16.15
N GLU A 219 -5.64 4.88 16.40
CA GLU A 219 -4.47 5.67 15.98
C GLU A 219 -3.17 5.24 16.68
N ARG A 220 -3.24 4.47 17.78
CA ARG A 220 -2.05 3.92 18.45
C ARG A 220 -1.25 2.95 17.57
N ALA A 221 -1.87 2.38 16.53
CA ALA A 221 -1.17 1.58 15.53
C ALA A 221 -0.05 2.39 14.87
N PHE A 222 -0.32 3.66 14.55
CA PHE A 222 0.66 4.53 13.89
C PHE A 222 1.77 4.95 14.84
N THR A 223 1.45 5.16 16.12
CA THR A 223 2.46 5.37 17.17
C THR A 223 3.40 4.17 17.26
N ARG A 224 2.86 2.94 17.32
CA ARG A 224 3.67 1.71 17.36
C ARG A 224 4.55 1.55 16.12
N LEU A 225 4.01 1.82 14.93
CA LEU A 225 4.81 1.83 13.69
C LEU A 225 5.98 2.82 13.78
N GLN A 226 5.74 4.04 14.27
CA GLN A 226 6.82 5.01 14.45
C GLN A 226 7.87 4.54 15.46
N HIS A 227 7.47 3.85 16.54
CA HIS A 227 8.41 3.22 17.46
C HIS A 227 9.26 2.13 16.79
N GLU A 228 8.66 1.27 15.97
CA GLU A 228 9.41 0.24 15.23
C GLU A 228 10.38 0.86 14.22
N LEU A 229 9.99 1.95 13.56
CA LEU A 229 10.88 2.70 12.67
C LEU A 229 12.05 3.33 13.43
N ILE A 230 11.80 3.95 14.58
CA ILE A 230 12.86 4.51 15.43
C ILE A 230 13.84 3.44 15.89
N ARG A 231 13.32 2.23 16.19
CA ARG A 231 14.14 1.11 16.63
C ARG A 231 14.99 0.50 15.51
N SER A 232 14.50 0.52 14.27
CA SER A 232 15.10 -0.21 13.14
C SER A 232 15.80 0.67 12.10
N SER A 233 15.61 1.99 12.15
CA SER A 233 16.11 2.93 11.16
C SER A 233 16.82 4.12 11.80
N SER A 234 17.89 4.58 11.16
CA SER A 234 18.58 5.85 11.48
C SER A 234 18.08 7.02 10.63
N ASP A 235 16.88 6.90 10.05
CA ASP A 235 16.27 7.92 9.22
C ASP A 235 15.55 8.98 10.07
N GLU A 236 16.26 10.09 10.33
CA GLU A 236 15.78 11.23 11.11
C GLU A 236 14.56 11.94 10.47
N SER A 237 14.25 11.68 9.20
CA SER A 237 13.10 12.30 8.55
C SER A 237 11.76 11.89 9.18
N ILE A 238 11.73 10.83 9.98
CA ILE A 238 10.56 10.48 10.80
C ILE A 238 10.14 11.62 11.76
N PHE A 239 11.02 12.56 12.09
CA PHE A 239 10.66 13.73 12.90
C PHE A 239 10.33 14.97 12.07
N ALA A 240 10.41 14.88 10.74
CA ALA A 240 10.22 16.00 9.82
C ALA A 240 8.78 16.11 9.33
N TRP A 241 7.80 15.95 10.23
CA TRP A 241 6.37 16.08 9.95
C TRP A 241 5.83 17.43 10.44
N GLY A 242 4.63 17.77 9.99
CA GLY A 242 4.03 19.09 10.18
C GLY A 242 4.50 20.07 9.09
N SER A 243 3.75 21.17 8.93
CA SER A 243 4.13 22.27 8.05
C SER A 243 4.66 23.42 8.90
N PRO A 244 5.80 24.06 8.54
CA PRO A 244 6.24 25.31 9.18
C PRO A 244 5.14 26.40 9.21
N MET A 245 4.14 26.29 8.32
CA MET A 245 3.00 27.21 8.22
C MET A 245 1.69 26.63 8.80
N SER A 246 1.69 25.42 9.35
CA SER A 246 0.50 24.82 9.95
C SER A 246 0.07 25.58 11.22
N GLU A 247 -1.22 25.52 11.53
CA GLU A 247 -1.73 25.97 12.84
C GLU A 247 -1.05 25.24 13.99
N CYS A 248 -0.62 23.98 13.79
CA CYS A 248 0.17 23.24 14.75
C CYS A 248 1.50 23.96 15.06
N SER A 249 2.23 24.44 14.05
CA SER A 249 3.46 25.25 14.24
C SER A 249 3.20 26.62 14.85
N ARG A 250 2.03 27.23 14.62
CA ARG A 250 1.60 28.45 15.35
C ARG A 250 1.24 28.15 16.81
N ASN A 251 0.68 26.98 17.10
CA ASN A 251 0.37 26.54 18.45
C ASN A 251 1.61 26.14 19.27
N ILE A 252 2.71 25.74 18.61
CA ILE A 252 4.04 25.61 19.24
C ILE A 252 4.51 26.96 19.81
N ALA A 253 4.25 28.08 19.09
CA ALA A 253 4.54 29.42 19.61
C ALA A 253 3.59 29.87 20.75
N HIS A 254 2.47 29.18 20.94
CA HIS A 254 1.47 29.45 21.98
C HIS A 254 1.45 28.42 23.13
N GLY A 255 2.46 27.55 23.23
CA GLY A 255 2.63 26.66 24.39
C GLY A 255 1.73 25.42 24.42
N VAL A 256 1.25 24.95 23.26
CA VAL A 256 0.59 23.64 23.18
C VAL A 256 1.64 22.56 22.98
N ASP A 257 1.66 21.57 23.88
CA ASP A 257 2.51 20.37 23.78
C ASP A 257 2.26 19.66 22.44
N SER A 258 3.14 19.89 21.47
CA SER A 258 3.13 19.10 20.24
C SER A 258 3.75 17.74 20.55
N PRO A 259 3.08 16.63 20.20
CA PRO A 259 3.68 15.32 20.38
C PRO A 259 4.96 15.24 19.54
N ILE A 260 5.92 14.44 19.97
CA ILE A 260 7.17 14.24 19.22
C ILE A 260 6.97 13.35 17.99
N LEU A 261 5.96 12.48 18.06
CA LEU A 261 5.56 11.58 16.99
C LEU A 261 4.32 12.12 16.28
N ALA A 262 4.26 11.91 14.98
CA ALA A 262 3.14 12.34 14.16
C ALA A 262 1.85 11.60 14.58
N PRO A 263 0.71 12.29 14.69
CA PRO A 263 -0.59 11.65 14.91
C PRO A 263 -1.00 10.73 13.75
N SER A 264 -0.63 11.06 12.51
CA SER A 264 -1.08 10.36 11.31
C SER A 264 -0.08 10.50 10.14
N PRO A 265 -0.08 9.58 9.16
CA PRO A 265 0.62 9.78 7.89
C PRO A 265 0.22 11.09 7.16
N ARG A 266 -0.97 11.62 7.44
CA ARG A 266 -1.44 12.93 6.91
C ARG A 266 -0.50 14.07 7.26
N ASP A 267 0.13 14.02 8.43
CA ASP A 267 1.04 15.06 8.90
C ASP A 267 2.35 15.12 8.08
N TYR A 268 2.58 14.17 7.17
CA TYR A 268 3.71 14.13 6.25
C TYR A 268 3.39 14.66 4.85
N GLU A 269 2.20 15.21 4.59
CA GLU A 269 1.76 15.64 3.25
C GLU A 269 2.80 16.50 2.50
N HIS A 270 3.48 17.40 3.22
CA HIS A 270 4.43 18.35 2.64
C HIS A 270 5.89 17.88 2.65
N THR A 271 6.15 16.60 2.90
CA THR A 271 7.50 16.06 3.15
C THR A 271 8.10 15.28 1.98
N ARG A 272 7.44 15.29 0.82
CA ARG A 272 7.78 14.49 -0.38
C ARG A 272 9.19 14.74 -0.95
N GLY A 273 9.79 15.89 -0.65
CA GLY A 273 11.14 16.27 -1.10
C GLY A 273 12.25 16.04 -0.06
N ILE A 274 11.91 15.54 1.13
CA ILE A 274 12.89 15.35 2.20
C ILE A 274 13.78 14.17 1.85
N VAL A 275 15.07 14.43 1.68
CA VAL A 275 16.08 13.41 1.41
C VAL A 275 16.95 13.19 2.64
N THR A 276 17.39 11.95 2.83
CA THR A 276 18.40 11.63 3.82
C THR A 276 19.75 11.38 3.15
N TRP A 277 20.81 11.87 3.79
CA TRP A 277 22.17 11.59 3.36
C TRP A 277 22.57 10.19 3.87
N MET A 278 22.61 9.22 2.94
CA MET A 278 22.81 7.80 3.27
C MET A 278 24.19 7.47 3.88
N PHE A 279 25.15 8.39 3.82
CA PHE A 279 26.54 8.15 4.22
C PHE A 279 27.12 9.27 5.10
N ASP A 280 26.34 9.82 6.03
CA ASP A 280 26.92 10.71 7.03
C ASP A 280 27.52 9.90 8.19
N LYS A 281 28.85 9.78 8.23
CA LYS A 281 29.59 9.12 9.32
C LYS A 281 29.40 9.79 10.69
N ARG A 282 28.83 11.00 10.73
CA ARG A 282 28.51 11.73 11.97
C ARG A 282 27.15 11.35 12.54
N ARG A 283 26.31 10.63 11.79
CA ARG A 283 24.99 10.18 12.27
C ARG A 283 25.16 9.28 13.49
N LYS A 284 24.63 9.77 14.60
CA LYS A 284 24.42 8.98 15.80
C LYS A 284 22.99 8.46 15.77
N GLY A 285 22.77 7.27 16.32
CA GLY A 285 21.42 6.73 16.47
C GLY A 285 20.56 7.62 17.37
N PHE A 286 19.25 7.47 17.23
CA PHE A 286 18.25 8.05 18.12
C PHE A 286 17.37 6.94 18.70
N ALA A 287 16.81 7.17 19.88
CA ALA A 287 15.99 6.19 20.56
C ALA A 287 14.89 6.85 21.37
N MET A 288 13.73 6.19 21.45
CA MET A 288 12.69 6.53 22.42
C MET A 288 13.04 5.93 23.78
N THR A 289 13.04 6.76 24.82
CA THR A 289 13.21 6.37 26.23
C THR A 289 11.92 6.65 27.00
N ASN A 290 11.83 6.19 28.24
CA ASN A 290 10.74 6.56 29.14
C ASN A 290 10.68 8.07 29.45
N ALA A 291 11.76 8.81 29.20
CA ALA A 291 11.83 10.27 29.32
C ALA A 291 11.55 11.01 28.01
N GLY A 292 11.31 10.31 26.90
CA GLY A 292 11.12 10.88 25.57
C GLY A 292 12.25 10.54 24.60
N LEU A 293 12.35 11.31 23.49
CA LEU A 293 13.36 11.08 22.46
C LEU A 293 14.75 11.48 22.95
N SER A 294 15.71 10.58 22.77
CA SER A 294 17.14 10.86 22.85
C SER A 294 17.72 10.90 21.44
N LEU A 295 18.26 12.06 21.05
CA LEU A 295 18.88 12.31 19.74
C LEU A 295 20.16 13.12 19.96
N ASN A 296 21.20 12.82 19.19
CA ASN A 296 22.39 13.66 19.08
C ASN A 296 22.47 14.22 17.66
N ALA A 297 22.27 15.54 17.51
CA ALA A 297 22.31 16.22 16.22
C ALA A 297 23.36 17.34 16.21
N GLU A 298 23.96 17.59 15.04
CA GLU A 298 24.82 18.75 14.82
C GLU A 298 23.97 19.97 14.44
N LEU A 299 24.14 21.07 15.16
CA LEU A 299 23.51 22.33 14.80
C LEU A 299 24.26 22.95 13.62
N LEU A 300 23.66 22.94 12.44
CA LEU A 300 24.21 23.60 11.26
C LEU A 300 23.76 25.06 11.23
N ARG A 301 24.72 25.98 11.14
CA ARG A 301 24.42 27.40 10.89
C ARG A 301 24.01 27.56 9.43
N MET A 302 22.74 27.87 9.17
CA MET A 302 22.30 28.20 7.81
C MET A 302 22.95 29.51 7.35
N ASP A 303 23.59 29.50 6.19
CA ASP A 303 24.06 30.71 5.51
C ASP A 303 22.83 31.50 5.01
N PRO A 304 22.63 32.76 5.42
CA PRO A 304 21.49 33.58 5.02
C PRO A 304 21.27 33.65 3.51
N ARG A 305 22.33 33.46 2.70
CA ARG A 305 22.27 33.50 1.23
C ARG A 305 21.55 32.30 0.60
N HIS A 306 21.24 31.26 1.37
CA HIS A 306 20.55 30.05 0.90
C HIS A 306 19.11 29.92 1.45
N ALA A 307 18.66 30.85 2.29
CA ALA A 307 17.31 30.79 2.89
C ALA A 307 16.18 31.02 1.87
N ASP A 308 16.44 31.78 0.79
CA ASP A 308 15.42 32.17 -0.21
C ASP A 308 15.39 31.26 -1.46
N ARG A 309 16.22 30.22 -1.52
CA ARG A 309 16.17 29.27 -2.65
C ARG A 309 15.15 28.18 -2.36
N HIS A 310 13.88 28.50 -2.54
CA HIS A 310 12.85 27.49 -2.73
C HIS A 310 13.25 26.55 -3.88
N PRO A 311 13.26 25.22 -3.70
CA PRO A 311 13.33 24.31 -4.83
C PRO A 311 12.00 24.37 -5.58
N LEU A 312 12.04 24.88 -6.81
CA LEU A 312 10.97 24.75 -7.81
C LEU A 312 10.74 23.28 -8.19
#